data_AF-A0A9P4P9Q7-F1
#
_entry.id   AF-A0A9P4P9Q7-F1
#
_cell.length_a   1.000
_cell.length_b   1.000
_cell.length_c   1.000
_cell.angle_alpha   90.00
_cell.angle_beta   90.00
_cell.angle_gamma   90.00
#
_symmetry.space_group_name_H-M   'P 1'
#
loop_
_entity.id
_entity.type
_entity.pdbx_description
1 polymer ?
#
loop_
_entity_poly.entity_id
_entity_poly.type
_entity_poly.pdbx_seq_one_letter_code
_entity_poly.pdbx_strand_id
1 'polypeptide(L)'
;MLVPEFKIKAFAAGVRAAWTPLPGIALRFGILIPLGLYQQHAKTHWKAIEDYPKLGDVYSLDARSGESMAMKWGQRNFYYHLAVLIPSIFLLPPANIIFAIPDIVLLAYLGLTVTHQGHYSPKNMDACKDPALLSNTAFLQAAANLGLLANAERACIQFVQQRNLAVVVCALVASMIFFNICNCFFACLSLAKEVTLSRLPYSQLPFWNNILPTLMLPFRDFGVLCFWILCYVPCLVFRRLPESFQARILFAIRCSSKSIQARFRQRSSAQGARDDHSGTWTHVLREKSPVTPLAEFLGVYDVLVMVATHLHYNDIVNLSLVSRSICQTLLPAPDSAQQPLHLGAYTCDPVTRAQCWACLNQICKGCSFRRVLKEAQLFCDHMLHCLPHCSACYRRTLREPRLEASRQIDTRRCGCRHPTTSSTSRFFQRLFHGGENRARGVSDVASPRGGPLLICRSCNQLSDAELVEDSMRRLECEMSQATTVSNVKGIADSICCSNCRKVLGEGRRWWVCEFCDKECRSGLHGA
;
A
#
# COMPACT_ATOMS: atom_id res chain seq x y z
N MET A 1 -5.24 43.14 -24.46
CA MET A 1 -5.03 41.70 -24.20
C MET A 1 -5.53 41.39 -22.80
N LEU A 2 -6.79 41.01 -22.69
CA LEU A 2 -7.44 40.63 -21.43
C LEU A 2 -7.29 39.12 -21.25
N VAL A 3 -6.37 38.70 -20.38
CA VAL A 3 -6.30 37.30 -19.93
C VAL A 3 -7.60 36.99 -19.19
N PRO A 4 -8.32 35.90 -19.49
CA PRO A 4 -9.65 35.66 -18.94
C PRO A 4 -9.58 35.47 -17.41
N GLU A 5 -10.07 36.45 -16.66
CA GLU A 5 -10.12 36.47 -15.19
C GLU A 5 -10.83 35.26 -14.57
N PHE A 6 -11.68 34.57 -15.34
CA PHE A 6 -12.61 33.59 -14.82
C PHE A 6 -11.96 32.24 -14.42
N LYS A 7 -10.82 31.86 -15.02
CA LYS A 7 -10.13 30.60 -14.68
C LYS A 7 -9.15 30.73 -13.51
N ILE A 8 -8.60 31.92 -13.29
CA ILE A 8 -7.67 32.18 -12.17
C ILE A 8 -8.41 32.16 -10.83
N LYS A 9 -9.66 32.64 -10.79
CA LYS A 9 -10.47 32.66 -9.55
C LYS A 9 -10.85 31.24 -9.08
N ALA A 10 -11.17 30.31 -9.99
CA ALA A 10 -11.46 28.92 -9.65
C ALA A 10 -10.21 28.13 -9.20
N PHE A 11 -9.08 28.34 -9.86
CA PHE A 11 -7.79 27.81 -9.45
C PHE A 11 -7.36 28.34 -8.07
N ALA A 12 -7.52 29.64 -7.84
CA ALA A 12 -7.25 30.25 -6.54
C ALA A 12 -8.21 29.75 -5.45
N ALA A 13 -9.48 29.48 -5.75
CA ALA A 13 -10.45 28.98 -4.78
C ALA A 13 -10.20 27.51 -4.39
N GLY A 14 -9.85 26.64 -5.36
CA GLY A 14 -9.53 25.24 -5.11
C GLY A 14 -8.23 25.03 -4.33
N VAL A 15 -7.19 25.82 -4.65
CA VAL A 15 -5.89 25.79 -3.95
C VAL A 15 -5.99 26.40 -2.54
N ARG A 16 -6.83 27.44 -2.35
CA ARG A 16 -7.04 28.08 -1.03
C ARG A 16 -7.72 27.18 0.00
N ALA A 17 -8.54 26.22 -0.40
CA ALA A 17 -9.37 25.46 0.54
C ALA A 17 -8.67 24.25 1.18
N ALA A 18 -7.65 23.67 0.54
CA ALA A 18 -7.07 22.39 0.98
C ALA A 18 -5.65 22.47 1.56
N TRP A 19 -4.89 23.54 1.27
CA TRP A 19 -3.46 23.62 1.61
C TRP A 19 -3.06 25.01 2.09
N THR A 20 -3.82 25.55 3.03
CA THR A 20 -3.44 26.82 3.64
C THR A 20 -2.09 26.65 4.35
N PRO A 21 -1.12 27.57 4.17
CA PRO A 21 0.17 27.56 4.88
C PRO A 21 0.04 27.80 6.40
N LEU A 22 -1.15 27.58 6.97
CA LEU A 22 -1.49 27.82 8.37
C LEU A 22 -0.50 27.18 9.34
N PRO A 23 -0.02 25.93 9.17
CA PRO A 23 0.92 25.36 10.13
C PRO A 23 2.25 26.14 10.16
N GLY A 24 2.78 26.53 9.00
CA GLY A 24 4.04 27.28 8.92
C GLY A 24 3.93 28.70 9.47
N ILE A 25 2.83 29.40 9.15
CA ILE A 25 2.57 30.76 9.63
C ILE A 25 2.29 30.76 11.13
N ALA A 26 1.47 29.82 11.63
CA ALA A 26 1.17 29.69 13.05
C ALA A 26 2.43 29.35 13.86
N LEU A 27 3.29 28.46 13.36
CA LEU A 27 4.58 28.16 13.97
C LEU A 27 5.49 29.40 13.97
N ARG A 28 5.58 30.14 12.86
CA ARG A 28 6.40 31.36 12.79
C ARG A 28 5.93 32.42 13.80
N PHE A 29 4.63 32.60 13.95
CA PHE A 29 4.06 33.47 14.98
C PHE A 29 4.38 32.96 16.39
N GLY A 30 4.17 31.65 16.63
CA GLY A 30 4.44 31.02 17.92
C GLY A 30 5.91 31.09 18.35
N ILE A 31 6.86 31.09 17.40
CA ILE A 31 8.30 31.22 17.65
C ILE A 31 8.69 32.60 18.19
N LEU A 32 7.95 33.66 17.87
CA LEU A 32 8.31 35.03 18.28
C LEU A 32 8.37 35.19 19.80
N ILE A 33 7.52 34.47 20.54
CA ILE A 33 7.48 34.51 22.01
C ILE A 33 8.77 33.93 22.63
N PRO A 34 9.12 32.64 22.43
CA PRO A 34 10.34 32.07 23.01
C PRO A 34 11.60 32.74 22.45
N LEU A 35 11.58 33.21 21.20
CA LEU A 35 12.70 33.93 20.61
C LEU A 35 12.90 35.32 21.21
N GLY A 36 11.82 36.05 21.51
CA GLY A 36 11.87 37.33 22.22
C GLY A 36 12.39 37.18 23.65
N LEU A 37 11.93 36.16 24.38
CA LEU A 37 12.46 35.82 25.70
C LEU A 37 13.96 35.47 25.62
N TYR A 38 14.37 34.68 24.63
CA TYR A 38 15.77 34.31 24.42
C TYR A 38 16.64 35.53 24.15
N GLN A 39 16.19 36.40 23.26
CA GLN A 39 16.86 37.67 22.95
C GLN A 39 17.00 38.55 24.20
N GLN A 40 15.96 38.65 25.03
CA GLN A 40 16.00 39.46 26.25
C GLN A 40 17.03 38.95 27.25
N HIS A 41 17.08 37.63 27.47
CA HIS A 41 18.10 37.01 28.32
C HIS A 41 19.51 37.23 27.76
N ALA A 42 19.72 36.94 26.48
CA ALA A 42 21.01 37.12 25.82
C ALA A 42 21.49 38.58 25.86
N LYS A 43 20.59 39.56 25.67
CA LYS A 43 20.91 40.98 25.76
C LYS A 43 21.30 41.39 27.18
N THR A 44 20.59 40.88 28.18
CA THR A 44 20.89 41.16 29.59
C THR A 44 22.27 40.62 29.97
N HIS A 45 22.56 39.38 29.61
CA HIS A 45 23.86 38.77 29.90
C HIS A 45 25.00 39.43 29.12
N TRP A 46 24.80 39.75 27.85
CA TRP A 46 25.81 40.46 27.07
C TRP A 46 26.10 41.85 27.63
N LYS A 47 25.07 42.62 28.00
CA LYS A 47 25.25 43.93 28.62
C LYS A 47 25.99 43.83 29.95
N ALA A 48 25.68 42.82 30.76
CA ALA A 48 26.41 42.54 32.00
C ALA A 48 27.90 42.22 31.77
N ILE A 49 28.25 41.56 30.66
CA ILE A 49 29.64 41.32 30.25
C ILE A 49 30.32 42.62 29.79
N GLU A 50 29.62 43.43 29.01
CA GLU A 50 30.14 44.65 28.38
C GLU A 50 30.36 45.78 29.39
N ASP A 51 29.45 45.95 30.35
CA ASP A 51 29.50 47.01 31.37
C ASP A 51 30.68 46.82 32.36
N TYR A 52 31.31 45.64 32.39
CA TYR A 52 32.37 45.29 33.33
C TYR A 52 33.62 44.75 32.61
N PRO A 53 34.49 45.63 32.07
CA PRO A 53 35.66 45.20 31.29
C PRO A 53 36.62 44.29 32.07
N LYS A 54 36.70 44.42 33.41
CA LYS A 54 37.50 43.54 34.29
C LYS A 54 37.04 42.07 34.27
N LEU A 55 35.75 41.84 34.02
CA LEU A 55 35.27 40.48 33.79
C LEU A 55 35.83 39.93 32.48
N GLY A 56 36.06 40.77 31.47
CA GLY A 56 36.57 40.38 30.16
C GLY A 56 37.91 39.64 30.21
N ASP A 57 38.75 39.93 31.20
CA ASP A 57 40.04 39.27 31.44
C ASP A 57 39.88 37.92 32.18
N VAL A 58 38.78 37.75 32.93
CA VAL A 58 38.45 36.53 33.69
C VAL A 58 37.56 35.58 32.87
N TYR A 59 36.81 36.10 31.90
CA TYR A 59 35.99 35.31 30.99
C TYR A 59 36.88 34.44 30.11
N SER A 60 36.54 33.15 30.00
CA SER A 60 37.03 32.36 28.88
C SER A 60 36.60 33.05 27.59
N LEU A 61 37.53 33.15 26.63
CA LEU A 61 37.28 33.73 25.31
C LEU A 61 36.00 33.11 24.68
N ASP A 62 35.76 31.84 24.99
CA ASP A 62 34.61 31.06 24.55
C ASP A 62 33.28 31.56 25.13
N ALA A 63 33.21 31.90 26.42
CA ALA A 63 31.99 32.40 27.04
C ALA A 63 31.63 33.81 26.55
N ARG A 64 32.62 34.69 26.41
CA ARG A 64 32.42 36.03 25.82
C ARG A 64 31.97 35.93 24.36
N SER A 65 32.61 35.08 23.56
CA SER A 65 32.23 34.84 22.17
C SER A 65 30.81 34.26 22.07
N GLY A 66 30.50 33.25 22.89
CA GLY A 66 29.19 32.59 22.93
C GLY A 66 28.05 33.54 23.26
N GLU A 67 28.20 34.40 24.27
CA GLU A 67 27.18 35.38 24.64
C GLU A 67 27.04 36.53 23.63
N SER A 68 28.15 36.95 23.01
CA SER A 68 28.10 37.91 21.89
C SER A 68 27.32 37.35 20.71
N MET A 69 27.58 36.07 20.36
CA MET A 69 26.86 35.36 19.31
C MET A 69 25.38 35.18 19.67
N ALA A 70 25.06 34.84 20.92
CA ALA A 70 23.70 34.71 21.40
C ALA A 70 22.89 36.01 21.28
N MET A 71 23.45 37.13 21.72
CA MET A 71 22.81 38.44 21.60
C MET A 71 22.60 38.80 20.12
N LYS A 72 23.67 38.75 19.32
CA LYS A 72 23.65 39.18 17.91
C LYS A 72 22.71 38.34 17.06
N TRP A 73 22.79 37.01 17.17
CA TRP A 73 21.96 36.11 16.37
C TRP A 73 20.56 35.98 16.92
N GLY A 74 20.34 35.99 18.23
CA GLY A 74 19.00 36.04 18.81
C GLY A 74 18.22 37.27 18.35
N GLN A 75 18.85 38.44 18.36
CA GLN A 75 18.25 39.69 17.87
C GLN A 75 17.95 39.66 16.36
N ARG A 76 18.91 39.24 15.53
CA ARG A 76 18.72 39.14 14.07
C ARG A 76 17.59 38.17 13.73
N ASN A 77 17.54 37.03 14.41
CA ASN A 77 16.54 36.00 14.20
C ASN A 77 15.14 36.51 14.58
N PHE A 78 15.00 37.24 15.70
CA PHE A 78 13.75 37.87 16.12
C PHE A 78 13.22 38.85 15.09
N TYR A 79 14.02 39.84 14.68
CA TYR A 79 13.59 40.84 13.71
C TYR A 79 13.32 40.26 12.33
N TYR A 80 14.10 39.25 11.91
CA TYR A 80 13.85 38.56 10.66
C TYR A 80 12.50 37.82 10.67
N HIS A 81 12.20 37.03 11.70
CA HIS A 81 10.92 36.32 11.77
C HIS A 81 9.74 37.28 11.90
N LEU A 82 9.91 38.41 12.59
CA LEU A 82 8.90 39.47 12.65
C LEU A 82 8.67 40.11 11.28
N ALA A 83 9.74 40.45 10.55
CA ALA A 83 9.66 41.07 9.24
C ALA A 83 9.07 40.14 8.18
N VAL A 84 9.40 38.84 8.24
CA VAL A 84 8.93 37.84 7.27
C VAL A 84 7.52 37.33 7.60
N LEU A 85 7.01 37.55 8.81
CA LEU A 85 5.67 37.12 9.21
C LEU A 85 4.60 37.65 8.23
N ILE A 86 4.59 38.95 7.96
CA ILE A 86 3.59 39.58 7.08
C ILE A 86 3.72 39.09 5.63
N PRO A 87 4.89 39.15 4.96
CA PRO A 87 5.06 38.61 3.62
C PRO A 87 4.70 37.13 3.49
N SER A 88 4.94 36.33 4.53
CA SER A 88 4.62 34.89 4.49
C SER A 88 3.13 34.57 4.51
N ILE A 89 2.28 35.52 4.91
CA ILE A 89 0.82 35.42 4.79
C ILE A 89 0.39 35.58 3.32
N PHE A 90 1.08 36.44 2.56
CA PHE A 90 0.72 36.75 1.17
C PHE A 90 1.39 35.83 0.15
N LEU A 91 2.57 35.31 0.45
CA LEU A 91 3.32 34.41 -0.43
C LEU A 91 2.87 32.97 -0.22
N LEU A 92 2.00 32.50 -1.12
CA LEU A 92 1.52 31.12 -1.13
C LEU A 92 2.62 30.15 -1.57
N PRO A 93 2.58 28.88 -1.12
CA PRO A 93 3.41 27.82 -1.70
C PRO A 93 3.21 27.73 -3.22
N PRO A 94 4.29 27.53 -4.01
CA PRO A 94 5.67 27.25 -3.59
C PRO A 94 6.54 28.49 -3.37
N ALA A 95 6.03 29.70 -3.60
CA ALA A 95 6.84 30.93 -3.56
C ALA A 95 7.40 31.21 -2.16
N ASN A 96 6.78 30.69 -1.10
CA ASN A 96 7.27 30.81 0.27
C ASN A 96 8.62 30.12 0.53
N ILE A 97 9.13 29.27 -0.38
CA ILE A 97 10.44 28.63 -0.24
C ILE A 97 11.59 29.64 -0.12
N ILE A 98 11.42 30.85 -0.67
CA ILE A 98 12.44 31.90 -0.57
C ILE A 98 12.79 32.24 0.89
N PHE A 99 11.86 32.01 1.82
CA PHE A 99 12.08 32.22 3.25
C PHE A 99 12.75 31.03 3.94
N ALA A 100 12.66 29.82 3.37
CA ALA A 100 13.28 28.64 3.95
C ALA A 100 14.81 28.73 3.91
N ILE A 101 15.40 29.39 2.91
CA ILE A 101 16.86 29.52 2.79
C ILE A 101 17.44 30.38 3.94
N PRO A 102 16.99 31.62 4.19
CA PRO A 102 17.48 32.37 5.34
C PRO A 102 17.07 31.73 6.67
N ASP A 103 15.92 31.06 6.77
CA ASP A 103 15.53 30.31 7.98
C ASP A 103 16.59 29.25 8.32
N ILE A 104 17.08 28.48 7.33
CA ILE A 104 18.13 27.46 7.51
C ILE A 104 19.45 28.09 7.98
N VAL A 105 19.86 29.20 7.36
CA VAL A 105 21.09 29.91 7.75
C VAL A 105 20.99 30.40 9.20
N LEU A 106 19.85 30.99 9.57
CA LEU A 106 19.60 31.47 10.92
C LEU A 106 19.53 30.32 11.94
N LEU A 107 18.94 29.18 11.58
CA LEU A 107 18.95 27.98 12.41
C LEU A 107 20.37 27.45 12.62
N ALA A 108 21.21 27.43 11.57
CA ALA A 108 22.60 27.00 11.69
C ALA A 108 23.40 27.88 12.66
N TYR A 109 23.23 29.21 12.59
CA TYR A 109 23.88 30.12 13.53
C TYR A 109 23.36 29.97 14.96
N LEU A 110 22.05 29.78 15.17
CA LEU A 110 21.52 29.47 16.50
C LEU A 110 22.07 28.13 17.03
N GLY A 111 22.17 27.11 16.19
CA GLY A 111 22.77 25.81 16.55
C GLY A 111 24.24 25.93 16.96
N LEU A 112 25.03 26.75 16.25
CA LEU A 112 26.40 27.07 16.63
C LEU A 112 26.45 27.78 17.99
N THR A 113 25.58 28.76 18.22
CA THR A 113 25.48 29.44 19.53
C THR A 113 25.14 28.47 20.66
N VAL A 114 24.16 27.59 20.47
CA VAL A 114 23.79 26.55 21.46
C VAL A 114 24.96 25.61 21.75
N THR A 115 25.74 25.27 20.73
CA THR A 115 26.93 24.42 20.86
C THR A 115 28.01 25.13 21.67
N HIS A 116 28.31 26.40 21.36
CA HIS A 116 29.23 27.24 22.13
C HIS A 116 28.78 27.40 23.59
N GLN A 117 27.50 27.70 23.82
CA GLN A 117 26.89 27.76 25.16
C GLN A 117 27.05 26.45 25.93
N GLY A 118 27.06 25.31 25.24
CA GLY A 118 27.26 24.00 25.84
C GLY A 118 28.64 23.76 26.45
N HIS A 119 29.65 24.57 26.09
CA HIS A 119 31.00 24.45 26.67
C HIS A 119 31.12 25.10 28.05
N TYR A 120 30.31 26.13 28.34
CA TYR A 120 30.41 26.86 29.61
C TYR A 120 29.16 26.83 30.49
N SER A 121 27.99 26.54 29.91
CA SER A 121 26.74 26.37 30.65
C SER A 121 26.43 24.88 30.80
N PRO A 122 26.13 24.38 32.02
CA PRO A 122 25.78 22.98 32.20
C PRO A 122 24.46 22.62 31.49
N LYS A 123 24.22 21.32 31.26
CA LYS A 123 22.99 20.84 30.59
C LYS A 123 21.79 20.83 31.52
N ASN A 124 22.02 20.57 32.80
CA ASN A 124 20.97 20.36 33.79
C ASN A 124 21.03 21.49 34.83
N MET A 125 19.87 21.97 35.25
CA MET A 125 19.77 23.01 36.29
C MET A 125 20.28 22.52 37.65
N ASP A 126 20.20 21.22 37.94
CA ASP A 126 20.71 20.64 39.18
C ASP A 126 22.23 20.78 39.33
N ALA A 127 22.97 20.87 38.23
CA ALA A 127 24.41 21.10 38.27
C ALA A 127 24.78 22.49 38.82
N CYS A 128 23.82 23.41 38.93
CA CYS A 128 24.04 24.73 39.50
C CYS A 128 24.01 24.76 41.04
N LYS A 129 23.56 23.69 41.71
CA LYS A 129 23.54 23.61 43.19
C LYS A 129 24.94 23.67 43.79
N ASP A 130 25.91 23.05 43.11
CA ASP A 130 27.32 23.04 43.50
C ASP A 130 28.17 23.77 42.46
N PRO A 131 28.21 25.11 42.47
CA PRO A 131 28.93 25.88 41.47
C PRO A 131 30.44 25.58 41.46
N ALA A 132 30.98 25.00 42.54
CA ALA A 132 32.37 24.57 42.66
C ALA A 132 32.78 23.43 41.71
N LEU A 133 31.82 22.63 41.22
CA LEU A 133 32.08 21.49 40.32
C LEU A 133 32.03 21.87 38.83
N LEU A 134 31.67 23.11 38.51
CA LEU A 134 31.53 23.58 37.13
C LEU A 134 32.89 23.92 36.53
N SER A 135 33.09 23.71 35.23
CA SER A 135 34.35 24.07 34.55
C SER A 135 34.64 25.57 34.54
N ASN A 136 33.67 26.41 34.89
CA ASN A 136 33.76 27.88 34.87
C ASN A 136 33.33 28.51 36.21
N THR A 137 33.76 27.93 37.34
CA THR A 137 33.44 28.43 38.68
C THR A 137 33.85 29.89 38.89
N ALA A 138 35.06 30.25 38.45
CA ALA A 138 35.63 31.58 38.57
C ALA A 138 34.78 32.63 37.86
N PHE A 139 34.20 32.26 36.72
CA PHE A 139 33.29 33.13 35.97
C PHE A 139 32.01 33.40 36.77
N LEU A 140 31.30 32.36 37.21
CA LEU A 140 30.04 32.51 37.93
C LEU A 140 30.22 33.26 39.25
N GLN A 141 31.36 33.06 39.91
CA GLN A 141 31.69 33.74 41.15
C GLN A 141 32.07 35.22 40.93
N ALA A 142 32.80 35.55 39.86
CA ALA A 142 33.08 36.93 39.48
C ALA A 142 31.79 37.69 39.12
N ALA A 143 30.87 37.05 38.37
CA ALA A 143 29.58 37.64 38.03
C ALA A 143 28.71 37.88 39.28
N ALA A 144 28.73 36.97 40.26
CA ALA A 144 28.02 37.13 41.52
C ALA A 144 28.61 38.25 42.39
N ASN A 145 29.94 38.32 42.49
CA ASN A 145 30.64 39.32 43.31
C ASN A 145 30.44 40.76 42.82
N LEU A 146 30.15 40.95 41.53
CA LEU A 146 29.88 42.26 40.95
C LEU A 146 28.43 42.73 41.16
N GLY A 147 27.62 41.97 41.90
CA GLY A 147 26.23 42.34 42.21
C GLY A 147 25.29 42.32 41.01
N LEU A 148 25.79 41.91 39.83
CA LEU A 148 25.00 41.70 38.61
C LEU A 148 23.91 40.65 38.83
N LEU A 149 24.22 39.62 39.63
CA LEU A 149 23.37 38.48 39.92
C LEU A 149 23.48 38.16 41.42
N ALA A 150 22.34 38.00 42.10
CA ALA A 150 22.28 37.95 43.56
C ALA A 150 23.13 36.83 44.21
N ASN A 151 23.39 35.72 43.51
CA ASN A 151 24.31 34.66 43.92
C ASN A 151 24.78 33.85 42.69
N ALA A 152 25.91 33.13 42.81
CA ALA A 152 26.51 32.33 41.72
C ALA A 152 25.56 31.21 41.23
N GLU A 153 24.75 30.65 42.13
CA GLU A 153 23.72 29.67 41.81
C GLU A 153 22.64 30.25 40.89
N ARG A 154 22.03 31.40 41.21
CA ARG A 154 21.03 32.04 40.34
C ARG A 154 21.64 32.47 39.02
N ALA A 155 22.91 32.90 39.01
CA ALA A 155 23.62 33.21 37.78
C ALA A 155 23.69 31.98 36.88
N CYS A 156 24.17 30.86 37.42
CA CYS A 156 24.21 29.58 36.70
C CYS A 156 22.82 29.19 36.17
N ILE A 157 21.79 29.28 37.02
CA ILE A 157 20.40 28.98 36.64
C ILE A 157 19.96 29.83 35.44
N GLN A 158 20.25 31.12 35.41
CA GLN A 158 19.87 32.00 34.30
C GLN A 158 20.61 31.66 32.99
N PHE A 159 21.91 31.35 33.05
CA PHE A 159 22.66 30.89 31.87
C PHE A 159 22.17 29.54 31.35
N VAL A 160 21.78 28.61 32.24
CA VAL A 160 21.17 27.33 31.85
C VAL A 160 19.79 27.55 31.24
N GLN A 161 18.98 28.44 31.81
CA GLN A 161 17.66 28.80 31.28
C GLN A 161 17.76 29.41 29.88
N GLN A 162 18.66 30.37 29.66
CA GLN A 162 18.91 30.97 28.35
C GLN A 162 19.29 29.91 27.32
N ARG A 163 20.20 28.99 27.66
CA ARG A 163 20.61 27.89 26.79
C ARG A 163 19.44 26.96 26.46
N ASN A 164 18.68 26.54 27.47
CA ASN A 164 17.53 25.65 27.28
C ASN A 164 16.49 26.31 26.38
N LEU A 165 16.25 27.60 26.56
CA LEU A 165 15.38 28.39 25.69
C LEU A 165 15.91 28.45 24.25
N ALA A 166 17.23 28.61 24.07
CA ALA A 166 17.87 28.55 22.75
C ALA A 166 17.66 27.20 22.05
N VAL A 167 17.78 26.09 22.78
CA VAL A 167 17.50 24.73 22.26
C VAL A 167 16.04 24.60 21.82
N VAL A 168 15.10 25.09 22.64
CA VAL A 168 13.67 25.11 22.30
C VAL A 168 13.41 25.92 21.05
N VAL A 169 13.99 27.13 20.95
CA VAL A 169 13.90 27.98 19.76
C VAL A 169 14.46 27.26 18.52
N CYS A 170 15.63 26.60 18.62
CA CYS A 170 16.19 25.81 17.52
C CYS A 170 15.23 24.72 17.05
N ALA A 171 14.63 23.96 17.98
CA ALA A 171 13.70 22.90 17.66
C ALA A 171 12.42 23.43 16.97
N LEU A 172 11.89 24.57 17.43
CA LEU A 172 10.72 25.19 16.82
C LEU A 172 11.03 25.74 15.42
N VAL A 173 12.15 26.44 15.24
CA VAL A 173 12.60 26.95 13.93
C VAL A 173 12.84 25.79 12.96
N ALA A 174 13.49 24.70 13.40
CA ALA A 174 13.68 23.50 12.59
C ALA A 174 12.36 22.86 12.16
N SER A 175 11.39 22.78 13.07
CA SER A 175 10.05 22.26 12.78
C SER A 175 9.33 23.14 11.75
N MET A 176 9.40 24.47 11.91
CA MET A 176 8.83 25.42 10.95
C MET A 176 9.45 25.27 9.55
N ILE A 177 10.78 25.16 9.45
CA ILE A 177 11.48 24.91 8.17
C ILE A 177 10.98 23.62 7.53
N PHE A 178 10.90 22.53 8.30
CA PHE A 178 10.41 21.24 7.83
C PHE A 178 8.99 21.36 7.24
N PHE A 179 8.05 21.96 7.97
CA PHE A 179 6.69 22.14 7.48
C PHE A 179 6.61 23.04 6.25
N ASN A 180 7.41 24.11 6.18
CA ASN A 180 7.46 24.98 5.00
C ASN A 180 7.97 24.23 3.76
N ILE A 181 9.01 23.41 3.90
CA ILE A 181 9.54 22.57 2.81
C ILE A 181 8.50 21.52 2.38
N CYS A 182 7.86 20.83 3.33
CA CYS A 182 6.82 19.86 3.03
C CYS A 182 5.62 20.49 2.31
N ASN A 183 5.13 21.64 2.79
CA ASN A 183 4.02 22.36 2.15
C ASN A 183 4.38 22.80 0.74
N CYS A 184 5.61 23.32 0.54
CA CYS A 184 6.10 23.66 -0.79
C CYS A 184 6.11 22.42 -1.70
N PHE A 185 6.65 21.29 -1.23
CA PHE A 185 6.71 20.04 -1.99
C PHE A 185 5.31 19.54 -2.41
N PHE A 186 4.35 19.50 -1.49
CA PHE A 186 2.98 19.05 -1.82
C PHE A 186 2.24 20.02 -2.75
N ALA A 187 2.45 21.33 -2.61
CA ALA A 187 1.91 22.32 -3.53
C ALA A 187 2.47 22.13 -4.95
N CYS A 188 3.78 21.88 -5.06
CA CYS A 188 4.43 21.57 -6.32
C CYS A 188 3.87 20.31 -6.99
N LEU A 189 3.68 19.22 -6.22
CA LEU A 189 3.10 17.98 -6.74
C LEU A 189 1.65 18.17 -7.21
N SER A 190 0.86 18.94 -6.47
CA SER A 190 -0.53 19.24 -6.82
C SER A 190 -0.59 20.06 -8.10
N LEU A 191 0.25 21.10 -8.21
CA LEU A 191 0.38 21.92 -9.41
C LEU A 191 0.81 21.09 -10.62
N ALA A 192 1.82 20.22 -10.47
CA ALA A 192 2.27 19.34 -11.54
C ALA A 192 1.15 18.38 -12.01
N LYS A 193 0.39 17.82 -11.07
CA LYS A 193 -0.76 16.96 -11.38
C LYS A 193 -1.85 17.74 -12.13
N GLU A 194 -2.18 18.96 -11.71
CA GLU A 194 -3.15 19.80 -12.38
C GLU A 194 -2.70 20.20 -13.79
N VAL A 195 -1.43 20.57 -13.98
CA VAL A 195 -0.87 20.86 -15.30
C VAL A 195 -0.96 19.63 -16.21
N THR A 196 -0.67 18.44 -15.68
CA THR A 196 -0.74 17.18 -16.44
C THR A 196 -2.19 16.83 -16.82
N LEU A 197 -3.15 17.06 -15.91
CA LEU A 197 -4.56 16.72 -16.11
C LEU A 197 -5.30 17.74 -16.97
N SER A 198 -4.95 19.02 -16.88
CA SER A 198 -5.76 20.10 -17.46
C SER A 198 -5.72 20.18 -18.98
N ARG A 199 -4.86 19.39 -19.68
CA ARG A 199 -4.70 19.42 -21.16
C ARG A 199 -4.66 20.83 -21.74
N LEU A 200 -4.24 21.83 -20.96
CA LEU A 200 -4.22 23.20 -21.42
C LEU A 200 -3.13 23.33 -22.49
N PRO A 201 -3.41 23.98 -23.63
CA PRO A 201 -2.45 24.09 -24.72
C PRO A 201 -1.20 24.83 -24.20
N TYR A 202 -0.08 24.12 -24.28
CA TYR A 202 1.25 24.49 -23.76
C TYR A 202 1.74 25.88 -24.22
N SER A 203 1.17 26.43 -25.29
CA SER A 203 1.55 27.71 -25.90
C SER A 203 1.10 28.96 -25.12
N GLN A 204 0.16 28.88 -24.18
CA GLN A 204 -0.39 30.07 -23.51
C GLN A 204 0.30 30.48 -22.20
N LEU A 205 1.31 29.73 -21.73
CA LEU A 205 2.02 30.01 -20.46
C LEU A 205 3.55 30.10 -20.66
N PRO A 206 4.06 30.99 -21.53
CA PRO A 206 5.48 31.01 -21.92
C PRO A 206 6.43 31.28 -20.75
N PHE A 207 6.02 32.07 -19.76
CA PHE A 207 6.84 32.37 -18.57
C PHE A 207 6.96 31.16 -17.61
N TRP A 208 5.87 30.43 -17.41
CA TRP A 208 5.84 29.27 -16.52
C TRP A 208 6.53 28.04 -17.12
N ASN A 209 6.55 27.93 -18.45
CA ASN A 209 7.18 26.80 -19.14
C ASN A 209 8.68 26.67 -18.87
N ASN A 210 9.40 27.78 -18.67
CA ASN A 210 10.86 27.74 -18.43
C ASN A 210 11.22 27.83 -16.94
N ILE A 211 10.44 28.58 -16.16
CA ILE A 211 10.75 28.84 -14.75
C ILE A 211 10.26 27.70 -13.86
N LEU A 212 9.08 27.14 -14.12
CA LEU A 212 8.52 26.11 -13.26
C LEU A 212 9.36 24.82 -13.30
N PRO A 213 9.77 24.26 -14.45
CA PRO A 213 10.62 23.06 -14.46
C PRO A 213 11.98 23.31 -13.81
N THR A 214 12.56 24.49 -14.00
CA THR A 214 13.86 24.88 -13.41
C THR A 214 13.75 25.02 -11.88
N LEU A 215 12.69 25.66 -11.37
CA LEU A 215 12.40 25.71 -9.93
C LEU A 215 12.06 24.34 -9.36
N MET A 216 11.39 23.49 -10.15
CA MET A 216 11.01 22.13 -9.74
C MET A 216 12.18 21.14 -9.79
N LEU A 217 13.24 21.41 -10.55
CA LEU A 217 14.39 20.50 -10.69
C LEU A 217 15.01 20.12 -9.33
N PRO A 218 15.38 21.06 -8.43
CA PRO A 218 15.94 20.70 -7.13
C PRO A 218 14.94 19.95 -6.25
N PHE A 219 13.65 20.26 -6.31
CA PHE A 219 12.62 19.52 -5.55
C PHE A 219 12.35 18.13 -6.10
N ARG A 220 12.41 17.98 -7.43
CA ARG A 220 12.30 16.69 -8.09
C ARG A 220 13.47 15.82 -7.69
N ASP A 221 14.68 16.34 -7.80
CA ASP A 221 15.89 15.57 -7.52
C ASP A 221 16.03 15.31 -6.01
N PHE A 222 15.68 16.28 -5.15
CA PHE A 222 15.59 16.09 -3.70
C PHE A 222 14.47 15.11 -3.30
N GLY A 223 13.31 15.19 -3.95
CA GLY A 223 12.19 14.28 -3.75
C GLY A 223 12.55 12.86 -4.17
N VAL A 224 13.23 12.71 -5.31
CA VAL A 224 13.78 11.43 -5.79
C VAL A 224 14.84 10.92 -4.81
N LEU A 225 15.73 11.78 -4.30
CA LEU A 225 16.72 11.41 -3.30
C LEU A 225 16.08 10.97 -1.98
N CYS A 226 15.11 11.72 -1.46
CA CYS A 226 14.38 11.35 -0.25
C CYS A 226 13.60 10.05 -0.44
N PHE A 227 12.94 9.89 -1.58
CA PHE A 227 12.25 8.67 -1.93
C PHE A 227 13.22 7.49 -2.07
N TRP A 228 14.39 7.72 -2.67
CA TRP A 228 15.46 6.74 -2.75
C TRP A 228 15.96 6.39 -1.35
N ILE A 229 16.21 7.35 -0.47
CA ILE A 229 16.60 7.08 0.93
C ILE A 229 15.51 6.30 1.65
N LEU A 230 14.26 6.77 1.65
CA LEU A 230 13.14 6.17 2.36
C LEU A 230 12.72 4.80 1.82
N CYS A 231 12.92 4.52 0.53
CA CYS A 231 12.57 3.21 -0.04
C CYS A 231 13.77 2.28 -0.14
N TYR A 232 14.93 2.79 -0.57
CA TYR A 232 16.13 1.98 -0.85
C TYR A 232 16.90 1.67 0.43
N VAL A 233 17.05 2.62 1.36
CA VAL A 233 17.78 2.35 2.62
C VAL A 233 17.09 1.25 3.43
N PRO A 234 15.76 1.26 3.66
CA PRO A 234 15.10 0.13 4.30
C PRO A 234 15.25 -1.17 3.54
N CYS A 235 15.29 -1.15 2.20
CA CYS A 235 15.55 -2.35 1.39
C CYS A 235 16.98 -2.88 1.58
N LEU A 236 17.99 -2.00 1.67
CA LEU A 236 19.37 -2.38 1.96
C LEU A 236 19.52 -2.93 3.37
N VAL A 237 18.93 -2.24 4.36
CA VAL A 237 18.89 -2.71 5.75
C VAL A 237 18.21 -4.07 5.82
N PHE A 238 17.07 -4.23 5.14
CA PHE A 238 16.32 -5.48 5.09
C PHE A 238 17.15 -6.64 4.53
N ARG A 239 17.89 -6.42 3.43
CA ARG A 239 18.78 -7.43 2.82
C ARG A 239 19.93 -7.86 3.73
N ARG A 240 20.33 -7.02 4.69
CA ARG A 240 21.41 -7.31 5.65
C ARG A 240 20.91 -8.04 6.90
N LEU A 241 19.59 -8.12 7.13
CA LEU A 241 19.03 -8.83 8.28
C LEU A 241 19.18 -10.35 8.13
N PRO A 242 19.29 -11.12 9.23
CA PRO A 242 19.28 -12.58 9.17
C PRO A 242 18.03 -13.11 8.47
N GLU A 243 18.16 -14.20 7.69
CA GLU A 243 17.06 -14.80 6.91
C GLU A 243 15.83 -15.13 7.77
N SER A 244 16.07 -15.57 9.01
CA SER A 244 15.01 -15.88 9.97
C SER A 244 14.14 -14.66 10.33
N PHE A 245 14.73 -13.46 10.34
CA PHE A 245 14.05 -12.20 10.60
C PHE A 245 13.38 -11.66 9.32
N GLN A 246 14.07 -11.77 8.18
CA GLN A 246 13.49 -11.44 6.87
C GLN A 246 12.19 -12.22 6.61
N ALA A 247 12.21 -13.54 6.84
CA ALA A 247 11.03 -14.39 6.69
C ALA A 247 9.86 -13.98 7.60
N ARG A 248 10.13 -13.53 8.84
CA ARG A 248 9.09 -13.04 9.77
C ARG A 248 8.45 -11.75 9.26
N ILE A 249 9.25 -10.80 8.79
CA ILE A 249 8.76 -9.54 8.23
C ILE A 249 7.96 -9.79 6.95
N LEU A 250 8.47 -10.61 6.02
CA LEU A 250 7.77 -10.94 4.78
C LEU A 250 6.43 -11.63 5.07
N PHE A 251 6.42 -12.57 6.02
CA PHE A 251 5.19 -13.20 6.48
C PHE A 251 4.21 -12.18 7.06
N ALA A 252 4.66 -11.23 7.89
CA ALA A 252 3.80 -10.21 8.49
C ALA A 252 3.22 -9.24 7.45
N ILE A 253 4.06 -8.73 6.54
CA ILE A 253 3.63 -7.87 5.42
C ILE A 253 2.61 -8.59 4.54
N ARG A 254 2.84 -9.87 4.27
CA ARG A 254 1.92 -10.65 3.45
C ARG A 254 0.61 -10.95 4.18
N CYS A 255 0.67 -11.22 5.48
CA CYS A 255 -0.52 -11.36 6.32
C CYS A 255 -1.38 -10.10 6.30
N SER A 256 -0.79 -8.92 6.43
CA SER A 256 -1.52 -7.65 6.38
C SER A 256 -2.13 -7.40 5.00
N SER A 257 -1.38 -7.67 3.93
CA SER A 257 -1.87 -7.59 2.56
C SER A 257 -3.09 -8.50 2.33
N LYS A 258 -3.06 -9.76 2.78
CA LYS A 258 -4.23 -10.66 2.69
C LYS A 258 -5.41 -10.17 3.52
N SER A 259 -5.19 -9.66 4.73
CA SER A 259 -6.26 -9.07 5.55
C SER A 259 -6.92 -7.87 4.87
N ILE A 260 -6.13 -7.01 4.23
CA ILE A 260 -6.64 -5.87 3.46
C ILE A 260 -7.45 -6.36 2.25
N GLN A 261 -6.93 -7.34 1.50
CA GLN A 261 -7.64 -7.94 0.37
C GLN A 261 -8.97 -8.59 0.79
N ALA A 262 -8.99 -9.32 1.90
CA ALA A 262 -10.20 -9.92 2.46
C ALA A 262 -11.25 -8.85 2.81
N ARG A 263 -10.84 -7.74 3.44
CA ARG A 263 -11.75 -6.61 3.74
C ARG A 263 -12.31 -5.95 2.47
N PHE A 264 -11.47 -5.74 1.45
CA PHE A 264 -11.95 -5.19 0.18
C PHE A 264 -12.92 -6.14 -0.52
N ARG A 265 -12.66 -7.45 -0.50
CA ARG A 265 -13.60 -8.45 -1.05
C ARG A 265 -14.91 -8.48 -0.26
N GLN A 266 -14.88 -8.49 1.06
CA GLN A 266 -16.09 -8.42 1.89
C GLN A 266 -16.95 -7.19 1.54
N ARG A 267 -16.31 -6.03 1.35
CA ARG A 267 -17.01 -4.80 0.94
C ARG A 267 -17.60 -4.90 -0.48
N SER A 268 -16.84 -5.48 -1.41
CA SER A 268 -17.28 -5.71 -2.78
C SER A 268 -18.44 -6.70 -2.86
N SER A 269 -18.39 -7.79 -2.09
CA SER A 269 -19.46 -8.78 -2.00
C SER A 269 -20.71 -8.21 -1.33
N ALA A 270 -20.56 -7.37 -0.29
CA ALA A 270 -21.68 -6.68 0.32
C ALA A 270 -22.35 -5.65 -0.61
N GLN A 271 -21.59 -5.07 -1.55
CA GLN A 271 -22.14 -4.19 -2.60
C GLN A 271 -22.74 -5.00 -3.75
N GLY A 272 -22.09 -6.07 -4.21
CA GLY A 272 -22.60 -6.96 -5.25
C GLY A 272 -23.88 -7.68 -4.83
N ALA A 273 -24.01 -8.08 -3.57
CA ALA A 273 -25.24 -8.68 -3.04
C ALA A 273 -26.45 -7.72 -3.02
N ARG A 274 -26.26 -6.42 -3.24
CA ARG A 274 -27.35 -5.46 -3.46
C ARG A 274 -27.79 -5.36 -4.93
N ASP A 275 -26.90 -5.65 -5.86
CA ASP A 275 -27.15 -5.55 -7.31
C ASP A 275 -27.42 -6.92 -7.96
N ASP A 276 -27.16 -8.01 -7.24
CA ASP A 276 -27.40 -9.36 -7.75
C ASP A 276 -28.89 -9.72 -7.64
N HIS A 277 -29.64 -9.27 -8.65
CA HIS A 277 -30.97 -9.75 -9.01
C HIS A 277 -31.02 -11.27 -9.29
N SER A 278 -29.95 -12.04 -9.05
CA SER A 278 -29.95 -13.51 -9.11
C SER A 278 -30.84 -14.15 -8.04
N GLY A 279 -31.11 -13.46 -6.91
CA GLY A 279 -32.15 -13.85 -5.96
C GLY A 279 -33.57 -13.85 -6.58
N THR A 280 -33.75 -13.18 -7.72
CA THR A 280 -34.99 -13.27 -8.50
C THR A 280 -35.15 -14.65 -9.13
N TRP A 281 -34.10 -15.39 -9.49
CA TRP A 281 -34.27 -16.75 -10.03
C TRP A 281 -34.75 -17.74 -8.98
N THR A 282 -34.27 -17.69 -7.74
CA THR A 282 -34.74 -18.60 -6.67
C THR A 282 -36.13 -18.21 -6.14
N HIS A 283 -36.49 -16.93 -6.09
CA HIS A 283 -37.85 -16.50 -5.76
C HIS A 283 -38.85 -16.75 -6.90
N VAL A 284 -38.44 -16.52 -8.16
CA VAL A 284 -39.20 -16.94 -9.36
C VAL A 284 -39.26 -18.46 -9.43
N LEU A 285 -38.35 -19.20 -8.78
CA LEU A 285 -38.41 -20.66 -8.60
C LEU A 285 -39.29 -21.13 -7.42
N ARG A 286 -39.99 -20.23 -6.70
CA ARG A 286 -40.90 -20.60 -5.59
C ARG A 286 -42.40 -20.34 -5.83
N GLU A 287 -42.79 -19.51 -6.78
CA GLU A 287 -44.22 -19.36 -7.16
C GLU A 287 -44.76 -20.67 -7.74
N LYS A 288 -45.89 -21.20 -7.28
CA LYS A 288 -46.45 -22.45 -7.84
C LYS A 288 -46.75 -22.28 -9.34
N SER A 289 -45.82 -22.69 -10.20
CA SER A 289 -46.08 -22.82 -11.63
C SER A 289 -47.03 -24.00 -11.81
N PRO A 290 -48.07 -23.90 -12.65
CA PRO A 290 -48.96 -25.03 -12.90
C PRO A 290 -48.14 -26.23 -13.36
N VAL A 291 -48.38 -27.38 -12.73
CA VAL A 291 -47.72 -28.63 -13.10
C VAL A 291 -48.10 -28.94 -14.54
N THR A 292 -47.10 -29.09 -15.41
CA THR A 292 -47.36 -29.47 -16.80
C THR A 292 -47.66 -30.96 -16.85
N PRO A 293 -48.55 -31.45 -17.72
CA PRO A 293 -48.83 -32.88 -17.86
C PRO A 293 -47.56 -33.73 -18.10
N LEU A 294 -46.58 -33.15 -18.80
CA LEU A 294 -45.26 -33.78 -19.00
C LEU A 294 -44.45 -33.87 -17.70
N ALA A 295 -44.48 -32.84 -16.84
CA ALA A 295 -43.81 -32.88 -15.55
C ALA A 295 -44.45 -33.91 -14.60
N GLU A 296 -45.77 -34.07 -14.67
CA GLU A 296 -46.51 -35.11 -13.93
C GLU A 296 -46.15 -36.51 -14.43
N PHE A 297 -46.13 -36.71 -15.75
CA PHE A 297 -45.72 -37.96 -16.38
C PHE A 297 -44.28 -38.35 -16.04
N LEU A 298 -43.34 -37.41 -16.13
CA LEU A 298 -41.94 -37.60 -15.73
C LEU A 298 -41.78 -37.68 -14.20
N GLY A 299 -42.80 -37.31 -13.43
CA GLY A 299 -42.82 -37.42 -11.97
C GLY A 299 -42.87 -38.87 -11.51
N VAL A 300 -43.32 -39.78 -12.37
CA VAL A 300 -43.25 -41.22 -12.12
C VAL A 300 -41.81 -41.68 -12.34
N TYR A 301 -41.13 -42.03 -11.24
CA TYR A 301 -39.70 -42.32 -11.24
C TYR A 301 -39.30 -43.44 -12.22
N ASP A 302 -40.07 -44.53 -12.31
CA ASP A 302 -39.76 -45.64 -13.24
C ASP A 302 -39.82 -45.19 -14.71
N VAL A 303 -40.80 -44.34 -15.03
CA VAL A 303 -40.93 -43.73 -16.36
C VAL A 303 -39.74 -42.82 -16.63
N LEU A 304 -39.33 -42.00 -15.65
CA LEU A 304 -38.16 -41.15 -15.77
C LEU A 304 -36.88 -41.95 -15.99
N VAL A 305 -36.67 -43.03 -15.26
CA VAL A 305 -35.52 -43.92 -15.45
C VAL A 305 -35.55 -44.56 -16.84
N MET A 306 -36.69 -45.11 -17.27
CA MET A 306 -36.84 -45.67 -18.62
C MET A 306 -36.49 -44.64 -19.70
N VAL A 307 -37.03 -43.42 -19.60
CA VAL A 307 -36.70 -42.32 -20.53
C VAL A 307 -35.22 -41.99 -20.46
N ALA A 308 -34.64 -41.86 -19.26
CA ALA A 308 -33.23 -41.53 -19.05
C ALA A 308 -32.28 -42.56 -19.68
N THR A 309 -32.62 -43.86 -19.69
CA THR A 309 -31.80 -44.91 -20.33
C THR A 309 -31.65 -44.76 -21.84
N HIS A 310 -32.58 -44.04 -22.47
CA HIS A 310 -32.56 -43.77 -23.91
C HIS A 310 -32.08 -42.35 -24.25
N LEU A 311 -31.67 -41.56 -23.25
CA LEU A 311 -31.23 -40.19 -23.43
C LEU A 311 -29.75 -40.02 -23.05
N HIS A 312 -29.11 -39.05 -23.69
CA HIS A 312 -27.84 -38.56 -23.19
C HIS A 312 -28.09 -37.60 -22.02
N TYR A 313 -27.12 -37.48 -21.11
CA TYR A 313 -27.26 -36.57 -19.97
C TYR A 313 -27.53 -35.12 -20.39
N ASN A 314 -26.93 -34.69 -21.51
CA ASN A 314 -27.17 -33.37 -22.08
C ASN A 314 -28.63 -33.17 -22.53
N ASP A 315 -29.31 -34.22 -22.96
CA ASP A 315 -30.71 -34.17 -23.35
C ASP A 315 -31.60 -34.00 -22.12
N ILE A 316 -31.26 -34.65 -20.98
CA ILE A 316 -31.93 -34.42 -19.69
C ILE A 316 -31.74 -32.98 -19.21
N VAL A 317 -30.51 -32.45 -19.30
CA VAL A 317 -30.23 -31.05 -18.94
C VAL A 317 -31.05 -30.10 -19.82
N ASN A 318 -31.06 -30.30 -21.14
CA ASN A 318 -31.88 -29.49 -22.05
C ASN A 318 -33.38 -29.62 -21.75
N LEU A 319 -33.86 -30.83 -21.42
CA LEU A 319 -35.26 -31.07 -21.03
C LEU A 319 -35.62 -30.30 -19.75
N SER A 320 -34.69 -30.20 -18.79
CA SER A 320 -34.88 -29.41 -17.57
C SER A 320 -35.02 -27.91 -17.84
N LEU A 321 -34.51 -27.41 -18.97
CA LEU A 321 -34.62 -26.00 -19.35
C LEU A 321 -35.96 -25.67 -20.03
N VAL A 322 -36.74 -26.67 -20.46
CA VAL A 322 -38.01 -26.47 -21.20
C VAL A 322 -39.09 -25.85 -20.32
N SER A 323 -39.23 -26.34 -19.09
CA SER A 323 -40.18 -25.78 -18.13
C SER A 323 -39.69 -25.95 -16.71
N ARG A 324 -40.17 -25.06 -15.85
CA ARG A 324 -39.82 -25.06 -14.44
C ARG A 324 -40.35 -26.27 -13.69
N SER A 325 -41.56 -26.74 -14.00
CA SER A 325 -42.13 -27.95 -13.39
C SER A 325 -41.32 -29.19 -13.80
N ILE A 326 -40.87 -29.26 -15.07
CA ILE A 326 -39.98 -30.33 -15.54
C ILE A 326 -38.62 -30.25 -14.84
N CYS A 327 -38.05 -29.05 -14.68
CA CYS A 327 -36.81 -28.86 -13.93
C CYS A 327 -36.92 -29.40 -12.50
N GLN A 328 -38.00 -29.07 -11.78
CA GLN A 328 -38.23 -29.57 -10.42
C GLN A 328 -38.44 -31.08 -10.35
N THR A 329 -39.04 -31.67 -11.38
CA THR A 329 -39.20 -33.13 -11.50
C THR A 329 -37.87 -33.83 -11.78
N LEU A 330 -37.05 -33.30 -12.69
CA LEU A 330 -35.78 -33.91 -13.11
C LEU A 330 -34.63 -33.64 -12.12
N LEU A 331 -34.62 -32.43 -11.55
CA LEU A 331 -33.59 -31.89 -10.66
C LEU A 331 -34.26 -31.30 -9.40
N PRO A 332 -34.86 -32.15 -8.53
CA PRO A 332 -35.45 -31.68 -7.28
C PRO A 332 -34.43 -30.95 -6.40
N ALA A 333 -34.94 -30.08 -5.52
CA ALA A 333 -34.20 -29.05 -4.80
C ALA A 333 -32.82 -29.48 -4.21
N PRO A 334 -31.85 -28.56 -4.15
CA PRO A 334 -30.42 -28.81 -3.90
C PRO A 334 -30.06 -29.36 -2.50
N ASP A 335 -31.03 -29.61 -1.62
CA ASP A 335 -30.76 -30.13 -0.27
C ASP A 335 -30.20 -31.58 -0.29
N SER A 336 -30.24 -32.27 -1.43
CA SER A 336 -29.56 -33.55 -1.61
C SER A 336 -28.36 -33.43 -2.57
N ALA A 337 -27.17 -33.23 -2.00
CA ALA A 337 -25.89 -33.22 -2.73
C ALA A 337 -25.57 -34.54 -3.50
N GLN A 338 -26.47 -35.53 -3.44
CA GLN A 338 -26.35 -36.84 -4.07
C GLN A 338 -27.18 -36.98 -5.37
N GLN A 339 -28.10 -36.06 -5.70
CA GLN A 339 -29.06 -36.27 -6.80
C GLN A 339 -28.57 -36.01 -8.24
N PRO A 340 -27.69 -35.04 -8.54
CA PRO A 340 -27.18 -34.86 -9.91
C PRO A 340 -26.46 -36.13 -10.43
N LEU A 341 -25.93 -36.95 -9.52
CA LEU A 341 -25.30 -38.24 -9.79
C LEU A 341 -26.30 -39.35 -10.14
N HIS A 342 -27.55 -39.24 -9.69
CA HIS A 342 -28.51 -40.34 -9.78
C HIS A 342 -28.98 -40.59 -11.22
N LEU A 343 -29.46 -39.56 -11.94
CA LEU A 343 -29.81 -39.70 -13.36
C LEU A 343 -28.57 -39.90 -14.26
N GLY A 344 -27.40 -39.47 -13.79
CA GLY A 344 -26.11 -39.81 -14.42
C GLY A 344 -25.88 -41.32 -14.50
N ALA A 345 -26.36 -42.09 -13.51
CA ALA A 345 -26.20 -43.55 -13.51
C ALA A 345 -26.95 -44.25 -14.66
N TYR A 346 -28.05 -43.66 -15.14
CA TYR A 346 -28.93 -44.25 -16.16
C TYR A 346 -28.75 -43.64 -17.55
N THR A 347 -28.19 -42.43 -17.65
CA THR A 347 -27.90 -41.80 -18.94
C THR A 347 -26.54 -42.20 -19.49
N CYS A 348 -26.39 -42.12 -20.81
CA CYS A 348 -25.15 -42.43 -21.52
C CYS A 348 -24.64 -43.89 -21.28
N ASP A 349 -23.90 -44.42 -22.24
CA ASP A 349 -23.25 -45.72 -22.09
C ASP A 349 -22.24 -45.70 -20.92
N PRO A 350 -22.40 -46.57 -19.89
CA PRO A 350 -21.54 -46.62 -18.70
C PRO A 350 -20.07 -46.86 -19.01
N VAL A 351 -19.75 -47.57 -20.09
CA VAL A 351 -18.36 -47.92 -20.43
C VAL A 351 -17.57 -46.70 -20.94
N THR A 352 -18.26 -45.72 -21.52
CA THR A 352 -17.63 -44.56 -22.18
C THR A 352 -17.88 -43.22 -21.46
N ARG A 353 -18.29 -43.26 -20.19
CA ARG A 353 -18.58 -42.04 -19.41
C ARG A 353 -17.30 -41.25 -19.12
N ALA A 354 -17.34 -39.98 -19.46
CA ALA A 354 -16.41 -38.95 -19.03
C ALA A 354 -17.18 -37.73 -18.54
N GLN A 355 -16.47 -36.72 -18.03
CA GLN A 355 -17.06 -35.44 -17.63
C GLN A 355 -16.66 -34.34 -18.61
N CYS A 356 -17.59 -33.43 -18.89
CA CYS A 356 -17.29 -32.21 -19.61
C CYS A 356 -16.33 -31.34 -18.79
N TRP A 357 -15.23 -30.92 -19.39
CA TRP A 357 -14.25 -30.08 -18.73
C TRP A 357 -14.84 -28.73 -18.24
N ALA A 358 -15.74 -28.12 -19.01
CA ALA A 358 -16.31 -26.81 -18.70
C ALA A 358 -17.46 -26.84 -17.68
N CYS A 359 -18.41 -27.77 -17.81
CA CYS A 359 -19.63 -27.79 -16.98
C CYS A 359 -19.79 -29.03 -16.08
N LEU A 360 -18.84 -29.98 -16.08
CA LEU A 360 -18.89 -31.29 -15.38
C LEU A 360 -20.01 -32.25 -15.80
N ASN A 361 -20.89 -31.85 -16.72
CA ASN A 361 -21.93 -32.75 -17.24
C ASN A 361 -21.33 -34.06 -17.77
N GLN A 362 -22.02 -35.17 -17.49
CA GLN A 362 -21.63 -36.47 -18.00
C GLN A 362 -21.72 -36.50 -19.54
N ILE A 363 -20.68 -37.04 -20.19
CA ILE A 363 -20.59 -37.19 -21.64
C ILE A 363 -20.21 -38.63 -21.98
N CYS A 364 -20.80 -39.20 -23.02
CA CYS A 364 -20.33 -40.44 -23.63
C CYS A 364 -19.45 -40.14 -24.86
N LYS A 365 -18.89 -41.18 -25.47
CA LYS A 365 -18.13 -41.07 -26.72
C LYS A 365 -18.89 -40.34 -27.85
N GLY A 366 -20.21 -40.52 -27.93
CA GLY A 366 -21.08 -39.86 -28.92
C GLY A 366 -21.37 -38.38 -28.64
N CYS A 367 -21.25 -37.94 -27.39
CA CYS A 367 -21.50 -36.54 -26.99
C CYS A 367 -20.21 -35.74 -26.72
N SER A 368 -19.06 -36.41 -26.69
CA SER A 368 -17.78 -35.79 -26.38
C SER A 368 -17.15 -35.15 -27.61
N PHE A 369 -16.78 -33.88 -27.49
CA PHE A 369 -15.98 -33.17 -28.47
C PHE A 369 -14.58 -32.91 -27.90
N ARG A 370 -13.56 -33.00 -28.74
CA ARG A 370 -12.17 -32.73 -28.37
C ARG A 370 -11.80 -31.32 -28.80
N ARG A 371 -11.49 -30.43 -27.84
CA ARG A 371 -10.96 -29.09 -28.12
C ARG A 371 -9.58 -28.89 -27.47
N VAL A 372 -8.71 -28.14 -28.15
CA VAL A 372 -7.40 -27.75 -27.61
C VAL A 372 -7.49 -26.29 -27.17
N LEU A 373 -7.66 -26.09 -25.87
CA LEU A 373 -7.74 -24.76 -25.26
C LEU A 373 -6.41 -24.46 -24.56
N LYS A 374 -5.56 -23.62 -25.17
CA LYS A 374 -4.23 -23.30 -24.60
C LYS A 374 -4.32 -22.65 -23.21
N GLU A 375 -5.27 -21.73 -23.03
CA GLU A 375 -5.44 -20.99 -21.76
C GLU A 375 -6.00 -21.86 -20.63
N ALA A 376 -6.98 -22.70 -20.95
CA ALA A 376 -7.59 -23.66 -20.03
C ALA A 376 -6.58 -24.63 -19.42
N GLN A 377 -5.63 -25.13 -20.23
CA GLN A 377 -4.64 -26.08 -19.75
C GLN A 377 -3.67 -25.43 -18.76
N LEU A 378 -3.21 -24.20 -19.04
CA LEU A 378 -2.39 -23.44 -18.10
C LEU A 378 -3.11 -23.23 -16.76
N PHE A 379 -4.42 -23.01 -16.80
CA PHE A 379 -5.24 -22.90 -15.61
C PHE A 379 -5.34 -24.22 -14.84
N CYS A 380 -5.61 -25.34 -15.52
CA CYS A 380 -5.70 -26.64 -14.87
C CYS A 380 -4.35 -27.06 -14.26
N ASP A 381 -3.27 -26.85 -14.98
CA ASP A 381 -1.91 -27.10 -14.48
C ASP A 381 -1.65 -26.22 -13.25
N HIS A 382 -2.05 -24.95 -13.28
CA HIS A 382 -1.93 -24.05 -12.14
C HIS A 382 -2.64 -24.60 -10.89
N MET A 383 -3.88 -25.06 -11.07
CA MET A 383 -4.71 -25.60 -10.01
C MET A 383 -4.17 -26.89 -9.40
N LEU A 384 -3.56 -27.74 -10.21
CA LEU A 384 -2.97 -28.99 -9.76
C LEU A 384 -1.67 -28.77 -8.98
N HIS A 385 -0.88 -27.76 -9.38
CA HIS A 385 0.45 -27.54 -8.80
C HIS A 385 0.49 -26.48 -7.70
N CYS A 386 -0.56 -25.68 -7.54
CA CYS A 386 -0.66 -24.73 -6.43
C CYS A 386 -1.39 -25.38 -5.26
N LEU A 387 -0.63 -25.75 -4.23
CA LEU A 387 -1.14 -26.49 -3.09
C LEU A 387 -1.34 -25.57 -1.88
N PRO A 388 -2.36 -25.79 -1.04
CA PRO A 388 -2.61 -24.94 0.12
C PRO A 388 -1.77 -25.34 1.34
N HIS A 389 -1.23 -24.34 2.03
CA HIS A 389 -0.40 -24.45 3.21
C HIS A 389 -1.06 -23.71 4.38
N CYS A 390 -0.91 -24.27 5.59
CA CYS A 390 -1.24 -23.53 6.81
C CYS A 390 -0.17 -22.45 7.08
N SER A 391 -0.51 -21.46 7.90
CA SER A 391 0.39 -20.35 8.24
C SER A 391 1.74 -20.80 8.80
N ALA A 392 1.75 -21.88 9.59
CA ALA A 392 2.99 -22.43 10.14
C ALA A 392 3.87 -23.09 9.06
N CYS A 393 3.27 -23.89 8.17
CA CYS A 393 3.98 -24.52 7.05
C CYS A 393 4.50 -23.49 6.05
N TYR A 394 3.70 -22.49 5.69
CA TYR A 394 4.13 -21.41 4.80
C TYR A 394 5.31 -20.61 5.38
N ARG A 395 5.27 -20.31 6.70
CA ARG A 395 6.40 -19.65 7.37
C ARG A 395 7.69 -20.49 7.32
N ARG A 396 7.58 -21.82 7.35
CA ARG A 396 8.75 -22.71 7.18
C ARG A 396 9.29 -22.63 5.76
N THR A 397 8.43 -22.66 4.75
CA THR A 397 8.81 -22.47 3.34
C THR A 397 9.56 -21.15 3.10
N LEU A 398 9.26 -20.08 3.86
CA LEU A 398 9.99 -18.81 3.78
C LEU A 398 11.36 -18.82 4.46
N ARG A 399 11.60 -19.71 5.44
CA ARG A 399 12.87 -19.78 6.19
C ARG A 399 13.89 -20.68 5.53
N GLU A 400 13.43 -21.78 4.96
CA GLU A 400 14.26 -22.83 4.39
C GLU A 400 13.90 -22.96 2.92
N PRO A 401 14.41 -22.08 2.03
CA PRO A 401 14.31 -22.34 0.61
C PRO A 401 14.96 -23.70 0.35
N ARG A 402 14.22 -24.65 -0.26
CA ARG A 402 14.72 -26.01 -0.48
C ARG A 402 16.09 -25.96 -1.18
N LEU A 403 17.12 -26.34 -0.43
CA LEU A 403 18.53 -26.33 -0.87
C LEU A 403 18.80 -27.34 -1.99
N GLU A 404 17.90 -28.30 -2.22
CA GLU A 404 18.05 -29.36 -3.22
C GLU A 404 17.81 -28.93 -4.68
N ALA A 405 17.36 -27.69 -4.93
CA ALA A 405 17.19 -27.18 -6.28
C ALA A 405 18.51 -26.68 -6.90
N SER A 406 19.47 -27.59 -7.12
CA SER A 406 20.66 -27.37 -7.96
C SER A 406 20.33 -26.99 -9.40
N ARG A 407 19.06 -27.13 -9.81
CA ARG A 407 18.50 -26.42 -10.94
C ARG A 407 17.86 -25.15 -10.42
N GLN A 408 18.52 -24.03 -10.61
CA GLN A 408 17.95 -22.69 -10.46
C GLN A 408 16.74 -22.60 -11.40
N ILE A 409 15.56 -23.04 -10.95
CA ILE A 409 14.34 -23.01 -11.74
C ILE A 409 14.08 -21.54 -12.03
N ASP A 410 14.26 -21.17 -13.30
CA ASP A 410 13.99 -19.81 -13.74
C ASP A 410 12.55 -19.49 -13.37
N THR A 411 12.41 -18.58 -12.39
CA THR A 411 11.12 -18.13 -11.87
C THR A 411 10.24 -17.46 -12.93
N ARG A 412 10.78 -17.18 -14.11
CA ARG A 412 10.04 -16.76 -15.31
C ARG A 412 9.36 -17.92 -16.03
N ARG A 413 9.83 -19.16 -15.85
CA ARG A 413 9.31 -20.38 -16.48
C ARG A 413 8.27 -21.12 -15.64
N CYS A 414 8.04 -20.67 -14.41
CA CYS A 414 6.98 -21.25 -13.59
C CYS A 414 5.62 -20.86 -14.19
N GLY A 415 4.91 -21.82 -14.78
CA GLY A 415 3.57 -21.64 -15.35
C GLY A 415 2.53 -21.11 -14.36
N CYS A 416 2.81 -21.19 -13.06
CA CYS A 416 2.01 -20.59 -11.99
C CYS A 416 1.98 -19.03 -12.07
N ARG A 417 2.94 -18.40 -12.77
CA ARG A 417 3.02 -16.95 -12.93
C ARG A 417 2.19 -16.52 -14.13
N HIS A 418 0.90 -16.25 -13.90
CA HIS A 418 0.12 -15.52 -14.90
C HIS A 418 0.84 -14.19 -15.24
N PRO A 419 1.05 -13.86 -16.53
CA PRO A 419 1.72 -12.63 -16.95
C PRO A 419 0.96 -11.36 -16.51
N THR A 420 -0.29 -11.48 -16.09
CA THR A 420 -1.20 -10.36 -15.84
C THR A 420 -1.08 -9.72 -14.46
N THR A 421 -0.43 -10.34 -13.47
CA THR A 421 -0.52 -9.84 -12.07
C THR A 421 0.79 -9.82 -11.30
N SER A 422 1.95 -9.67 -11.94
CA SER A 422 3.21 -9.44 -11.20
C SER A 422 3.11 -8.15 -10.35
N SER A 423 2.72 -8.36 -9.09
CA SER A 423 2.34 -7.36 -8.08
C SER A 423 3.53 -6.81 -7.33
N THR A 424 4.76 -7.12 -7.74
CA THR A 424 5.83 -6.15 -7.63
C THR A 424 5.82 -5.30 -8.89
N SER A 425 4.75 -4.51 -8.99
CA SER A 425 4.83 -3.13 -9.43
C SER A 425 6.15 -2.56 -8.94
N ARG A 426 7.20 -2.67 -9.74
CA ARG A 426 8.35 -1.78 -9.60
C ARG A 426 7.73 -0.42 -9.87
N PHE A 427 7.28 0.24 -8.81
CA PHE A 427 6.80 1.61 -8.83
C PHE A 427 7.76 2.46 -9.67
N PHE A 428 9.06 2.20 -9.51
CA PHE A 428 10.15 2.66 -10.37
C PHE A 428 10.01 2.32 -11.87
N GLN A 429 9.82 1.06 -12.31
CA GLN A 429 9.63 0.79 -13.74
C GLN A 429 8.36 1.44 -14.30
N ARG A 430 7.31 1.59 -13.49
CA ARG A 430 6.06 2.22 -13.92
C ARG A 430 6.17 3.74 -14.06
N LEU A 431 7.02 4.38 -13.24
CA LEU A 431 7.32 5.81 -13.31
C LEU A 431 8.34 6.16 -14.39
N PHE A 432 9.33 5.30 -14.63
CA PHE A 432 10.44 5.58 -15.56
C PHE A 432 10.28 4.96 -16.95
N HIS A 433 9.43 3.94 -17.14
CA HIS A 433 9.16 3.32 -18.44
C HIS A 433 7.67 3.36 -18.73
N GLY A 434 7.21 4.51 -19.22
CA GLY A 434 5.85 4.71 -19.70
C GLY A 434 5.49 3.72 -20.82
N GLY A 435 4.26 3.21 -20.76
CA GLY A 435 3.49 2.73 -21.91
C GLY A 435 3.86 1.41 -22.58
N GLU A 436 5.14 1.10 -22.85
CA GLU A 436 5.46 0.19 -23.97
C GLU A 436 5.53 -1.30 -23.66
N ASN A 437 5.59 -1.72 -22.39
CA ASN A 437 5.84 -3.12 -22.04
C ASN A 437 4.59 -4.00 -21.88
N ARG A 438 3.40 -3.54 -22.28
CA ARG A 438 2.16 -4.33 -22.11
C ARG A 438 1.88 -5.35 -23.21
N ALA A 439 2.59 -5.33 -24.35
CA ALA A 439 2.18 -6.09 -25.54
C ALA A 439 3.12 -7.25 -25.98
N ARG A 440 4.33 -7.43 -25.42
CA ARG A 440 5.34 -8.37 -25.98
C ARG A 440 5.67 -9.62 -25.14
N GLY A 441 4.89 -9.95 -24.12
CA GLY A 441 5.25 -11.02 -23.18
C GLY A 441 4.75 -12.44 -23.47
N VAL A 442 3.84 -12.63 -24.43
CA VAL A 442 3.18 -13.92 -24.67
C VAL A 442 3.41 -14.34 -26.12
N SER A 443 4.65 -14.72 -26.46
CA SER A 443 4.95 -15.34 -27.75
C SER A 443 5.51 -16.76 -27.53
N ASP A 444 4.61 -17.71 -27.73
CA ASP A 444 4.74 -18.91 -28.59
C ASP A 444 5.64 -20.11 -28.27
N VAL A 445 6.42 -20.19 -27.19
CA VAL A 445 7.44 -21.28 -27.10
C VAL A 445 7.13 -22.43 -26.12
N ALA A 446 6.01 -22.43 -25.41
CA ALA A 446 5.63 -23.60 -24.59
C ALA A 446 4.54 -24.41 -25.29
N SER A 447 4.93 -25.51 -25.95
CA SER A 447 3.98 -26.52 -26.44
C SER A 447 3.14 -27.00 -25.24
N PRO A 448 1.79 -26.89 -25.30
CA PRO A 448 0.94 -27.26 -24.18
C PRO A 448 1.13 -28.76 -23.87
N ARG A 449 1.37 -29.11 -22.60
CA ARG A 449 1.54 -30.52 -22.18
C ARG A 449 0.20 -31.27 -22.05
N GLY A 450 -0.94 -30.59 -22.19
CA GLY A 450 -2.25 -31.20 -22.07
C GLY A 450 -2.74 -31.79 -23.39
N GLY A 451 -3.28 -33.00 -23.34
CA GLY A 451 -4.08 -33.55 -24.43
C GLY A 451 -5.36 -32.72 -24.67
N PRO A 452 -6.10 -32.99 -25.76
CA PRO A 452 -7.35 -32.30 -26.04
C PRO A 452 -8.34 -32.50 -24.87
N LEU A 453 -8.98 -31.41 -24.46
CA LEU A 453 -10.01 -31.41 -23.43
C LEU A 453 -11.30 -31.97 -24.00
N LEU A 454 -12.03 -32.75 -23.21
CA LEU A 454 -13.34 -33.28 -23.57
C LEU A 454 -14.42 -32.29 -23.12
N ILE A 455 -15.25 -31.85 -24.06
CA ILE A 455 -16.39 -30.95 -23.79
C ILE A 455 -17.70 -31.55 -24.32
N CYS A 456 -18.82 -31.19 -23.70
CA CYS A 456 -20.14 -31.64 -24.16
C CYS A 456 -20.60 -30.88 -25.41
N ARG A 457 -21.66 -31.38 -26.04
CA ARG A 457 -22.26 -30.77 -27.25
C ARG A 457 -22.63 -29.31 -27.07
N SER A 458 -23.26 -28.95 -25.94
CA SER A 458 -23.67 -27.57 -25.66
C SER A 458 -22.45 -26.65 -25.49
N CYS A 459 -21.47 -27.07 -24.69
CA CYS A 459 -20.20 -26.33 -24.51
C CYS A 459 -19.42 -26.18 -25.83
N ASN A 460 -19.49 -27.17 -26.74
CA ASN A 460 -18.81 -27.07 -28.04
C ASN A 460 -19.39 -25.99 -28.97
N GLN A 461 -20.55 -25.41 -28.65
CA GLN A 461 -21.12 -24.28 -29.40
C GLN A 461 -20.52 -22.94 -28.98
N LEU A 462 -19.92 -22.87 -27.79
CA LEU A 462 -19.30 -21.67 -27.26
C LEU A 462 -17.95 -21.40 -27.94
N SER A 463 -17.55 -20.13 -27.98
CA SER A 463 -16.19 -19.75 -28.35
C SER A 463 -15.18 -20.23 -27.30
N ASP A 464 -13.90 -20.32 -27.68
CA ASP A 464 -12.83 -20.71 -26.75
C ASP A 464 -12.74 -19.77 -25.54
N ALA A 465 -12.98 -18.47 -25.75
CA ALA A 465 -12.99 -17.48 -24.68
C ALA A 465 -14.16 -17.69 -23.70
N GLU A 466 -15.37 -17.93 -24.22
CA GLU A 466 -16.54 -18.20 -23.39
C GLU A 466 -16.41 -19.52 -22.61
N LEU A 467 -15.81 -20.56 -23.20
CA LEU A 467 -15.53 -21.82 -22.51
C LEU A 467 -14.58 -21.65 -21.34
N VAL A 468 -13.51 -20.87 -21.55
CA VAL A 468 -12.55 -20.55 -20.49
C VAL A 468 -13.24 -19.74 -19.40
N GLU A 469 -14.03 -18.73 -19.76
CA GLU A 469 -14.76 -17.90 -18.81
C GLU A 469 -15.78 -18.72 -17.99
N ASP A 470 -16.58 -19.57 -18.62
CA ASP A 470 -17.59 -20.40 -17.96
C ASP A 470 -16.93 -21.40 -17.00
N SER A 471 -15.86 -22.05 -17.45
CA SER A 471 -15.08 -22.95 -16.60
C SER A 471 -14.42 -22.21 -15.43
N MET A 472 -13.90 -21.00 -15.65
CA MET A 472 -13.33 -20.16 -14.59
C MET A 472 -14.39 -19.77 -13.56
N ARG A 473 -15.58 -19.35 -14.02
CA ARG A 473 -16.70 -19.01 -13.15
C ARG A 473 -17.12 -20.20 -12.29
N ARG A 474 -17.24 -21.39 -12.89
CA ARG A 474 -17.51 -22.64 -12.15
C ARG A 474 -16.43 -22.91 -11.10
N LEU A 475 -15.15 -22.84 -11.48
CA LEU A 475 -14.03 -23.10 -10.58
C LEU A 475 -13.94 -22.07 -9.44
N GLU A 476 -14.26 -20.80 -9.70
CA GLU A 476 -14.39 -19.78 -8.67
C GLU A 476 -15.54 -20.10 -7.70
N CYS A 477 -16.70 -20.53 -8.22
CA CYS A 477 -17.81 -21.00 -7.40
C CYS A 477 -17.41 -22.23 -6.56
N GLU A 478 -16.80 -23.24 -7.15
CA GLU A 478 -16.32 -24.44 -6.45
C GLU A 478 -15.30 -24.09 -5.38
N MET A 479 -14.33 -23.21 -5.67
CA MET A 479 -13.38 -22.73 -4.67
C MET A 479 -14.05 -21.97 -3.52
N SER A 480 -15.07 -21.17 -3.83
CA SER A 480 -15.83 -20.44 -2.81
C SER A 480 -16.66 -21.37 -1.93
N GLN A 481 -17.14 -22.49 -2.50
CA GLN A 481 -17.97 -23.50 -1.83
C GLN A 481 -17.15 -24.64 -1.20
N ALA A 482 -15.87 -24.82 -1.58
CA ALA A 482 -14.98 -25.86 -1.07
C ALA A 482 -14.64 -25.72 0.43
N THR A 483 -15.21 -24.74 1.13
CA THR A 483 -15.30 -24.74 2.59
C THR A 483 -16.23 -25.81 3.16
N THR A 484 -17.16 -26.37 2.36
CA THR A 484 -18.23 -27.24 2.86
C THR A 484 -18.17 -28.67 2.33
N VAL A 485 -18.16 -28.93 1.02
CA VAL A 485 -18.09 -30.31 0.46
C VAL A 485 -17.59 -30.24 -0.99
N SER A 486 -16.51 -30.93 -1.38
CA SER A 486 -16.18 -31.09 -2.82
C SER A 486 -15.60 -32.48 -3.12
N ASN A 487 -16.04 -33.07 -4.23
CA ASN A 487 -15.65 -34.41 -4.69
C ASN A 487 -14.56 -34.40 -5.78
N VAL A 488 -14.01 -33.24 -6.15
CA VAL A 488 -12.91 -33.18 -7.13
C VAL A 488 -11.62 -33.56 -6.39
N LYS A 489 -10.93 -34.60 -6.87
CA LYS A 489 -9.75 -35.20 -6.22
C LYS A 489 -8.62 -34.19 -5.91
N GLY A 490 -8.56 -33.05 -6.60
CA GLY A 490 -7.66 -31.93 -6.28
C GLY A 490 -8.24 -30.85 -5.34
N ILE A 491 -9.57 -30.75 -5.20
CA ILE A 491 -10.24 -29.78 -4.33
C ILE A 491 -10.52 -30.40 -2.94
N ALA A 492 -10.71 -31.71 -2.83
CA ALA A 492 -10.76 -32.40 -1.53
C ALA A 492 -9.44 -32.25 -0.75
N ASP A 493 -8.29 -32.31 -1.45
CA ASP A 493 -6.98 -32.01 -0.88
C ASP A 493 -6.80 -30.52 -0.53
N SER A 494 -7.67 -29.64 -1.04
CA SER A 494 -7.61 -28.20 -0.74
C SER A 494 -8.06 -27.85 0.68
N ILE A 495 -8.75 -28.77 1.34
CA ILE A 495 -9.21 -28.63 2.72
C ILE A 495 -8.06 -28.87 3.70
N CYS A 496 -7.03 -29.61 3.31
CA CYS A 496 -5.89 -29.92 4.18
C CYS A 496 -4.63 -29.17 3.75
N CYS A 497 -3.75 -28.88 4.71
CA CYS A 497 -2.42 -28.40 4.38
C CYS A 497 -1.66 -29.49 3.64
N SER A 498 -1.15 -29.20 2.44
CA SER A 498 -0.35 -30.15 1.64
C SER A 498 0.87 -30.69 2.41
N ASN A 499 1.50 -29.83 3.22
CA ASN A 499 2.70 -30.18 3.97
C ASN A 499 2.42 -30.96 5.27
N CYS A 500 1.50 -30.50 6.13
CA CYS A 500 1.25 -31.13 7.44
C CYS A 500 -0.04 -31.94 7.52
N ARG A 501 -0.81 -32.02 6.43
CA ARG A 501 -2.10 -32.72 6.30
C ARG A 501 -3.19 -32.31 7.30
N LYS A 502 -2.96 -31.27 8.11
CA LYS A 502 -3.99 -30.71 9.01
C LYS A 502 -5.08 -30.00 8.21
N VAL A 503 -6.32 -30.21 8.62
CA VAL A 503 -7.49 -29.49 8.09
C VAL A 503 -7.29 -27.98 8.28
N LEU A 504 -7.41 -27.23 7.19
CA LEU A 504 -7.36 -25.78 7.13
C LEU A 504 -8.78 -25.26 7.41
N GLY A 505 -8.97 -24.66 8.58
CA GLY A 505 -10.23 -23.98 8.90
C GLY A 505 -10.48 -22.76 8.01
N GLU A 506 -11.42 -21.91 8.42
CA GLU A 506 -11.76 -20.64 7.77
C GLU A 506 -10.64 -19.58 7.82
N GLY A 507 -9.50 -19.92 8.43
CA GLY A 507 -8.33 -19.06 8.49
C GLY A 507 -7.62 -18.87 7.16
N ARG A 508 -6.64 -17.97 7.15
CA ARG A 508 -5.81 -17.65 5.98
C ARG A 508 -5.14 -18.90 5.40
N ARG A 509 -5.38 -19.17 4.12
CA ARG A 509 -4.76 -20.25 3.33
C ARG A 509 -3.63 -19.70 2.48
N TRP A 510 -2.52 -20.42 2.38
CA TRP A 510 -1.34 -19.98 1.62
C TRP A 510 -1.12 -20.92 0.44
N TRP A 511 -1.22 -20.42 -0.78
CA TRP A 511 -1.05 -21.28 -1.95
C TRP A 511 0.40 -21.25 -2.38
N VAL A 512 1.06 -22.41 -2.40
CA VAL A 512 2.47 -22.56 -2.75
C VAL A 512 2.56 -23.47 -3.96
N CYS A 513 3.23 -22.99 -5.01
CA CYS A 513 3.41 -23.76 -6.24
C CYS A 513 4.49 -24.82 -6.02
N GLU A 514 4.15 -26.09 -6.13
CA GLU A 514 4.99 -27.26 -5.83
C GLU A 514 6.31 -27.26 -6.62
N PHE A 515 6.31 -26.72 -7.84
CA PHE A 515 7.52 -26.67 -8.66
C PHE A 515 8.53 -25.61 -8.25
N CYS A 516 8.09 -24.48 -7.72
CA CYS A 516 8.98 -23.35 -7.43
C CYS A 516 9.09 -23.03 -5.94
N ASP A 517 8.28 -23.67 -5.10
CA ASP A 517 8.13 -23.41 -3.67
C ASP A 517 7.86 -21.94 -3.31
N LYS A 518 7.33 -21.17 -4.27
CA LYS A 518 6.93 -19.78 -4.04
C LYS A 518 5.44 -19.68 -3.87
N GLU A 519 5.04 -18.67 -3.11
CA GLU A 519 3.64 -18.32 -2.97
C GLU A 519 3.05 -17.97 -4.34
N CYS A 520 1.98 -18.67 -4.70
CA CYS A 520 1.15 -18.34 -5.82
C CYS A 520 0.38 -17.03 -5.53
N ARG A 521 0.47 -16.08 -6.47
CA ARG A 521 -0.21 -14.77 -6.38
C ARG A 521 -1.37 -14.64 -7.37
N SER A 522 -1.78 -15.74 -7.97
CA SER A 522 -2.91 -15.74 -8.90
C SER A 522 -4.19 -15.27 -8.19
N GLY A 523 -5.03 -14.53 -8.91
CA GLY A 523 -6.31 -14.05 -8.39
C GLY A 523 -7.31 -15.18 -8.11
N LEU A 524 -7.06 -16.34 -8.73
CA LEU A 524 -7.83 -17.59 -8.59
C LEU A 524 -7.88 -18.06 -7.15
N HIS A 525 -6.72 -18.02 -6.49
CA HIS A 525 -6.63 -18.34 -5.08
C HIS A 525 -7.11 -17.15 -4.26
N GLY A 526 -8.37 -17.19 -3.86
CA GLY A 526 -8.93 -16.22 -2.93
C GLY A 526 -8.08 -16.03 -1.67
N ALA A 527 -8.21 -14.83 -1.07
CA ALA A 527 -7.41 -14.40 0.07
C ALA A 527 -7.65 -15.25 1.32
#